data_AF-A0AAD7IRW2-F1
#
_entry.id   AF-A0AAD7IRW2-F1
#
_cell.length_a   1.000
_cell.length_b   1.000
_cell.length_c   1.000
_cell.angle_alpha   90.00
_cell.angle_beta   90.00
_cell.angle_gamma   90.00
#
_symmetry.space_group_name_H-M   'P 1'
#
loop_
_entity.id
_entity.type
_entity.pdbx_description
1 polymer ?
#
loop_
_entity_poly.entity_id
_entity_poly.type
_entity_poly.pdbx_seq_one_letter_code
_entity_poly.pdbx_strand_id
1 'polypeptide(L)'
;MTLWALYWVLLLILPHVLVLAAPGSCSYLSPDQLQSVPGWPALQAAVEAGYGTEPYKIVTNDSQFPAKPASLCSGIATGWVWFEYHARVKGHYKWSFKIEGILPDPLDRKVADVARVSYPAKLRRQADFSEL
;
A
#
# COMPACT_ATOMS: atom_id res chain seq x y z
N MET A 1 38.65 28.91 47.12
CA MET A 1 39.32 28.22 46.01
C MET A 1 38.56 26.95 45.70
N THR A 2 37.99 26.87 44.49
CA THR A 2 37.71 25.66 43.65
C THR A 2 36.85 24.54 44.27
N LEU A 3 35.82 23.96 43.67
CA LEU A 3 35.50 23.74 42.26
C LEU A 3 33.97 23.76 42.08
N TRP A 4 33.47 24.67 41.26
CA TRP A 4 32.22 24.49 40.53
C TRP A 4 32.55 23.83 39.18
N ALA A 5 31.55 23.19 38.57
CA ALA A 5 31.52 22.72 37.19
C ALA A 5 32.38 21.48 36.88
N LEU A 6 31.74 20.30 36.83
CA LEU A 6 32.10 19.23 35.88
C LEU A 6 30.98 18.17 35.68
N TYR A 7 29.75 18.39 36.17
CA TYR A 7 28.63 17.44 35.99
C TYR A 7 27.65 17.90 34.90
N TRP A 8 28.15 18.31 33.73
CA TRP A 8 27.33 18.74 32.59
C TRP A 8 27.86 18.28 31.23
N VAL A 9 28.64 17.19 31.17
CA VAL A 9 29.04 16.57 29.88
C VAL A 9 28.97 15.06 29.97
N LEU A 10 27.75 14.51 29.95
CA LEU A 10 27.55 13.13 29.53
C LEU A 10 26.25 13.01 28.74
N LEU A 11 26.16 13.80 27.68
CA LEU A 11 25.16 13.67 26.64
C LEU A 11 25.88 13.10 25.41
N LEU A 12 25.26 12.10 24.79
CA LEU A 12 25.47 11.66 23.40
C LEU A 12 26.64 10.70 23.13
N ILE A 13 26.52 9.46 23.61
CA ILE A 13 26.93 8.33 22.76
C ILE A 13 25.78 7.32 22.74
N LEU A 14 24.67 7.71 22.09
CA LEU A 14 23.70 6.73 21.61
C LEU A 14 24.44 5.90 20.54
N PRO A 15 24.63 4.58 20.74
CA PRO A 15 25.09 3.75 19.66
C PRO A 15 24.04 3.92 18.56
N HIS A 16 24.48 4.27 17.36
CA HIS A 16 23.64 4.16 16.18
C HIS A 16 23.31 2.68 16.10
N VAL A 17 22.14 2.31 16.63
CA VAL A 17 21.55 0.99 16.41
C VAL A 17 21.36 0.93 14.92
N LEU A 18 22.32 0.28 14.26
CA LEU A 18 22.22 -0.09 12.87
C LEU A 18 21.05 -1.08 12.84
N VAL A 19 19.85 -0.57 12.58
CA VAL A 19 18.69 -1.41 12.31
C VAL A 19 18.98 -2.07 10.96
N LEU A 20 19.62 -3.23 11.01
CA LEU A 20 19.67 -4.14 9.88
C LEU A 20 18.21 -4.49 9.57
N ALA A 21 17.69 -3.96 8.47
CA ALA A 21 16.40 -4.41 7.94
C ALA A 21 16.51 -5.92 7.74
N ALA A 22 15.78 -6.69 8.54
CA ALA A 22 15.68 -8.13 8.36
C ALA A 22 15.26 -8.43 6.91
N PRO A 23 15.73 -9.53 6.29
CA PRO A 23 15.22 -9.95 4.99
C PRO A 23 13.70 -10.03 5.10
N GLY A 24 13.03 -9.15 4.35
CA GLY A 24 11.64 -8.80 4.60
C GLY A 24 10.74 -10.01 4.49
N SER A 25 10.10 -10.41 5.59
CA SER A 25 8.93 -11.27 5.52
C SER A 25 7.86 -10.52 4.72
N CYS A 26 7.46 -11.11 3.60
CA CYS A 26 6.34 -10.59 2.83
C CYS A 26 5.03 -11.01 3.50
N SER A 27 4.07 -10.10 3.57
CA SER A 27 2.68 -10.40 3.92
C SER A 27 1.77 -10.19 2.72
N TYR A 28 0.53 -10.68 2.82
CA TYR A 28 -0.50 -10.33 1.85
C TYR A 28 -0.86 -8.85 1.96
N LEU A 29 -0.87 -8.16 0.82
CA LEU A 29 -1.36 -6.78 0.74
C LEU A 29 -2.89 -6.79 0.80
N SER A 30 -3.47 -5.96 1.67
CA SER A 30 -4.92 -5.70 1.67
C SER A 30 -5.31 -4.58 0.70
N PRO A 31 -6.58 -4.51 0.26
CA PRO A 31 -7.05 -3.40 -0.59
C PRO A 31 -6.88 -2.04 0.08
N ASP A 32 -7.01 -2.01 1.40
CA ASP A 32 -6.94 -0.79 2.19
C ASP A 32 -5.48 -0.31 2.35
N GLN A 33 -4.54 -1.24 2.55
CA GLN A 33 -3.10 -0.92 2.52
C GLN A 33 -2.69 -0.37 1.15
N LEU A 34 -3.18 -0.98 0.06
CA LEU A 34 -2.92 -0.45 -1.29
C LEU A 34 -3.47 0.97 -1.48
N GLN A 35 -4.66 1.27 -0.96
CA GLN A 35 -5.25 2.62 -1.03
C GLN A 35 -4.50 3.66 -0.21
N SER A 36 -3.64 3.23 0.73
CA SER A 36 -2.86 4.12 1.58
C SER A 36 -1.48 4.49 1.03
N VAL A 37 -1.07 3.91 -0.11
CA VAL A 37 0.24 4.24 -0.70
C VAL A 37 0.20 5.64 -1.35
N PRO A 38 1.31 6.38 -1.36
CA PRO A 38 1.38 7.72 -1.97
C PRO A 38 0.95 7.74 -3.44
N GLY A 39 1.28 6.68 -4.20
CA GLY A 39 0.93 6.54 -5.61
C GLY A 39 -0.53 6.13 -5.89
N TRP A 40 -1.38 5.98 -4.87
CA TRP A 40 -2.77 5.55 -5.07
C TRP A 40 -3.54 6.40 -6.10
N PRO A 41 -3.47 7.75 -6.10
CA PRO A 41 -4.16 8.57 -7.09
C PRO A 41 -3.73 8.28 -8.54
N ALA A 42 -2.44 8.01 -8.77
CA ALA A 42 -1.93 7.66 -10.10
C ALA A 42 -2.42 6.27 -10.55
N LEU A 43 -2.48 5.31 -9.62
CA LEU A 43 -3.05 4.00 -9.87
C LEU A 43 -4.53 4.09 -10.24
N GLN A 44 -5.30 4.88 -9.49
CA GLN A 44 -6.72 5.14 -9.77
C GLN A 44 -6.91 5.79 -11.14
N ALA A 45 -6.13 6.82 -11.47
CA ALA A 45 -6.20 7.49 -12.77
C ALA A 45 -5.88 6.53 -13.93
N ALA A 46 -4.90 5.63 -13.76
CA ALA A 46 -4.56 4.62 -14.77
C ALA A 46 -5.71 3.62 -15.00
N VAL A 47 -6.40 3.21 -13.93
CA VAL A 47 -7.59 2.35 -14.02
C VAL A 47 -8.72 3.06 -14.75
N GLU A 48 -8.98 4.32 -14.43
CA GLU A 48 -10.04 5.11 -15.08
C GLU A 48 -9.77 5.37 -16.55
N ALA A 49 -8.53 5.72 -16.90
CA ALA A 49 -8.13 5.90 -18.29
C ALA A 49 -8.22 4.57 -19.08
N GLY A 50 -7.85 3.46 -18.43
CA GLY A 50 -7.87 2.13 -19.02
C GLY A 50 -9.27 1.55 -19.19
N TYR A 51 -10.14 1.70 -18.19
CA TYR A 51 -11.38 0.94 -18.05
C TYR A 51 -12.58 1.79 -17.60
N GLY A 52 -12.50 3.12 -17.63
CA GLY A 52 -13.63 3.99 -17.31
C GLY A 52 -13.83 4.23 -15.81
N THR A 53 -14.80 5.10 -15.52
CA THR A 53 -15.02 5.70 -14.18
C THR A 53 -16.09 5.00 -13.37
N GLU A 54 -16.62 3.87 -13.86
CA GLU A 54 -17.63 3.09 -13.14
C GLU A 54 -17.11 2.65 -11.77
N PRO A 55 -17.96 2.61 -10.74
CA PRO A 55 -17.58 2.12 -9.42
C PRO A 55 -17.05 0.69 -9.50
N TYR A 56 -16.01 0.40 -8.70
CA TYR A 56 -15.36 -0.90 -8.69
C TYR A 56 -14.96 -1.31 -7.28
N LYS A 57 -14.93 -2.61 -7.02
CA LYS A 57 -14.31 -3.21 -5.84
C LYS A 57 -12.86 -3.53 -6.13
N ILE A 58 -11.99 -3.10 -5.22
CA ILE A 58 -10.58 -3.46 -5.25
C ILE A 58 -10.42 -4.82 -4.58
N VAL A 59 -9.81 -5.76 -5.30
CA VAL A 59 -9.56 -7.12 -4.83
C VAL A 59 -8.05 -7.39 -4.91
N THR A 60 -7.48 -7.81 -3.79
CA THR A 60 -6.09 -8.26 -3.66
C THR A 60 -6.09 -9.73 -3.29
N ASN A 61 -5.14 -10.51 -3.81
CA ASN A 61 -5.00 -11.94 -3.49
C ASN A 61 -6.26 -12.76 -3.77
N ASP A 62 -6.86 -12.53 -4.95
CA ASP A 62 -8.03 -13.25 -5.43
C ASP A 62 -7.76 -14.76 -5.52
N SER A 63 -8.61 -15.58 -4.89
CA SER A 63 -8.47 -17.03 -4.87
C SER A 63 -8.64 -17.67 -6.26
N GLN A 64 -9.27 -16.98 -7.21
CA GLN A 64 -9.34 -17.41 -8.61
C GLN A 64 -7.99 -17.29 -9.33
N PHE A 65 -7.07 -16.46 -8.83
CA PHE A 65 -5.80 -16.16 -9.46
C PHE A 65 -4.60 -16.27 -8.49
N PRO A 66 -4.36 -17.46 -7.88
CA PRO A 66 -3.34 -17.63 -6.85
C PRO A 66 -1.90 -17.40 -7.34
N ALA A 67 -1.65 -17.54 -8.65
CA ALA A 67 -0.35 -17.25 -9.26
C ALA A 67 -0.08 -15.74 -9.46
N LYS A 68 -1.04 -14.88 -9.12
CA LYS A 68 -0.97 -13.42 -9.25
C LYS A 68 -1.28 -12.74 -7.89
N PRO A 69 -0.47 -12.98 -6.85
CA PRO A 69 -0.71 -12.38 -5.54
C PRO A 69 -0.36 -10.88 -5.54
N ALA A 70 -0.86 -10.18 -4.52
CA ALA A 70 -0.43 -8.86 -4.10
C ALA A 70 0.24 -8.97 -2.74
N SER A 71 1.47 -8.48 -2.63
CA SER A 71 2.30 -8.64 -1.44
C SER A 71 2.84 -7.32 -0.94
N LEU A 72 2.99 -7.24 0.38
CA LEU A 72 3.67 -6.18 1.08
C LEU A 72 4.99 -6.72 1.62
N CYS A 73 6.10 -6.41 0.94
CA CYS A 73 7.43 -6.88 1.30
C CYS A 73 8.26 -5.69 1.80
N SER A 74 8.73 -5.72 3.04
CA SER A 74 9.46 -4.60 3.66
C SER A 74 8.71 -3.25 3.55
N GLY A 75 7.38 -3.31 3.64
CA GLY A 75 6.49 -2.14 3.50
C GLY A 75 6.32 -1.62 2.06
N ILE A 76 6.79 -2.34 1.04
CA ILE A 76 6.63 -1.98 -0.37
C ILE A 76 5.56 -2.88 -1.00
N ALA A 77 4.49 -2.27 -1.52
CA ALA A 77 3.42 -2.98 -2.23
C ALA A 77 3.90 -3.47 -3.61
N THR A 78 3.64 -4.72 -3.94
CA THR A 78 4.04 -5.38 -5.21
C THR A 78 2.96 -6.36 -5.67
N GLY A 79 2.97 -6.72 -6.95
CA GLY A 79 2.14 -7.79 -7.48
C GLY A 79 0.88 -7.30 -8.19
N TRP A 80 -0.20 -8.09 -8.15
CA TRP A 80 -1.39 -7.86 -8.96
C TRP A 80 -2.60 -7.44 -8.13
N VAL A 81 -3.23 -6.35 -8.55
CA VAL A 81 -4.51 -5.87 -8.02
C VAL A 81 -5.59 -6.04 -9.07
N TRP A 82 -6.79 -6.41 -8.61
CA TRP A 82 -7.97 -6.60 -9.44
C TRP A 82 -9.02 -5.52 -9.13
N PHE A 83 -9.72 -5.10 -10.19
CA PHE A 83 -10.81 -4.14 -10.17
C PHE A 83 -12.04 -4.84 -10.70
N GLU A 84 -13.00 -5.09 -9.80
CA GLU A 84 -14.24 -5.80 -10.10
C GLU A 84 -15.40 -4.81 -10.20
N TYR A 85 -16.12 -4.85 -11.30
CA TYR A 85 -17.20 -3.93 -11.63
C TYR A 85 -18.54 -4.65 -11.55
N HIS A 86 -19.59 -3.91 -11.18
CA HIS A 86 -20.95 -4.45 -11.16
C HIS A 86 -21.45 -4.78 -12.57
N ALA A 87 -21.14 -3.90 -13.54
CA ALA A 87 -21.47 -4.07 -14.95
C ALA A 87 -20.20 -4.36 -15.77
N ARG A 88 -20.38 -4.96 -16.95
CA ARG A 88 -19.25 -5.18 -17.86
C ARG A 88 -18.69 -3.84 -18.31
N VAL A 89 -17.41 -3.62 -18.09
CA VAL A 89 -16.69 -2.50 -18.67
C VAL A 89 -15.70 -3.01 -19.70
N LYS A 90 -15.81 -2.48 -20.92
CA LYS A 90 -15.05 -2.96 -22.09
C LYS A 90 -15.15 -4.48 -22.28
N GLY A 91 -16.31 -5.07 -21.99
CA GLY A 91 -16.60 -6.48 -22.19
C GLY A 91 -16.32 -7.41 -21.00
N HIS A 92 -15.70 -6.91 -19.92
CA HIS A 92 -15.29 -7.72 -18.77
C HIS A 92 -15.82 -7.16 -17.45
N TYR A 93 -16.07 -8.03 -16.46
CA TYR A 93 -16.41 -7.62 -15.09
C TYR A 93 -15.18 -7.37 -14.21
N LYS A 94 -14.01 -7.86 -14.62
CA LYS A 94 -12.81 -7.84 -13.81
C LYS A 94 -11.59 -7.52 -14.67
N TRP A 95 -10.83 -6.53 -14.22
CA TRP A 95 -9.57 -6.13 -14.84
C TRP A 95 -8.44 -6.16 -13.82
N SER A 96 -7.21 -6.39 -14.26
CA SER A 96 -6.04 -6.42 -13.37
C SER A 96 -4.95 -5.47 -13.82
N PHE A 97 -4.19 -4.96 -12.86
CA PHE A 97 -2.92 -4.32 -13.11
C PHE A 97 -1.83 -4.88 -12.21
N LYS A 98 -0.60 -4.82 -12.71
CA LYS A 98 0.60 -5.03 -11.90
C LYS A 98 0.96 -3.70 -11.25
N ILE A 99 1.04 -3.64 -9.93
CA ILE A 99 1.24 -2.40 -9.17
C ILE A 99 2.52 -1.69 -9.63
N GLU A 100 3.64 -2.42 -9.70
CA GLU A 100 4.92 -1.89 -10.18
C GLU A 100 4.95 -1.53 -11.68
N GLY A 101 3.95 -1.95 -12.46
CA GLY A 101 3.80 -1.54 -13.85
C GLY A 101 3.22 -0.12 -13.99
N ILE A 102 2.46 0.33 -13.00
CA ILE A 102 1.89 1.69 -12.96
C ILE A 102 2.72 2.61 -12.07
N LEU A 103 3.20 2.09 -10.93
CA LEU A 103 3.99 2.80 -9.94
C LEU A 103 5.42 2.24 -9.93
N PRO A 104 6.29 2.64 -10.88
CA PRO A 104 7.63 2.09 -10.99
C PRO A 104 8.50 2.45 -9.78
N ASP A 105 8.33 3.65 -9.21
CA ASP A 105 9.05 4.09 -8.02
C ASP A 105 8.59 3.30 -6.78
N PRO A 106 9.50 2.61 -6.05
CA PRO A 106 9.17 1.97 -4.80
C PRO A 106 8.62 2.91 -3.72
N LEU A 107 8.99 4.20 -3.73
CA LEU A 107 8.51 5.18 -2.76
C LEU A 107 7.01 5.46 -2.93
N ASP A 108 6.50 5.42 -4.17
CA ASP A 108 5.06 5.55 -4.45
C ASP A 108 4.24 4.35 -3.96
N ARG A 109 4.92 3.22 -3.70
CA ARG A 109 4.32 1.96 -3.23
C ARG A 109 4.61 1.68 -1.76
N LYS A 110 5.25 2.62 -1.04
CA LYS A 110 5.57 2.46 0.38
C LYS A 110 4.30 2.66 1.21
N VAL A 111 3.91 1.66 1.98
CA VAL A 111 2.88 1.79 3.01
C VAL A 111 3.53 2.45 4.23
N ALA A 112 2.99 3.58 4.67
CA ALA A 112 3.43 4.24 5.91
C ALA A 112 3.21 3.31 7.11
N ASP A 113 4.03 3.47 8.15
CA ASP A 113 4.13 2.56 9.31
C ASP A 113 2.80 1.87 9.66
N VAL A 114 2.78 0.54 9.49
CA VAL A 114 1.60 -0.35 9.55
C VAL A 114 0.81 -0.20 10.86
N ALA A 115 1.41 0.40 11.89
CA ALA A 115 0.84 0.65 13.21
C ALA A 115 -0.15 1.84 13.29
N ARG A 116 -0.31 2.69 12.26
CA ARG A 116 -1.09 3.94 12.38
C ARG A 116 -2.12 4.23 11.28
N VAL A 117 -2.53 3.27 10.47
CA VAL A 117 -3.65 3.53 9.53
C VAL A 117 -4.99 3.43 10.28
N SER A 118 -5.32 4.50 11.02
CA SER A 118 -6.70 4.83 11.37
C SER A 118 -7.34 5.43 10.13
N TYR A 119 -8.23 4.67 9.47
CA TYR A 119 -8.79 5.01 8.17
C TYR A 119 -9.78 6.19 8.24
N PRO A 120 -9.61 7.26 7.46
CA PRO A 120 -10.75 8.08 7.07
C PRO A 120 -11.57 7.31 6.03
N ALA A 121 -12.86 7.12 6.31
CA ALA A 121 -13.86 6.39 5.51
C ALA A 121 -14.16 6.98 4.10
N LYS A 122 -13.28 7.82 3.53
CA LYS A 122 -13.65 8.79 2.49
C LYS A 122 -12.97 8.62 1.11
N LEU A 123 -12.46 7.44 0.78
CA LEU A 123 -12.03 7.11 -0.59
C LEU A 123 -12.76 5.91 -1.20
N ARG A 124 -13.94 5.54 -0.68
CA ARG A 124 -14.75 4.46 -1.27
C ARG A 124 -15.49 4.94 -2.53
N ARG A 125 -14.87 4.72 -3.69
CA ARG A 125 -15.62 4.22 -4.87
C ARG A 125 -15.73 2.69 -4.87
N GLN A 126 -15.51 2.08 -3.71
CA GLN A 126 -15.79 0.67 -3.51
C GLN A 126 -17.29 0.49 -3.54
N ALA A 127 -17.77 -0.19 -4.58
CA ALA A 127 -19.14 -0.64 -4.59
C ALA A 127 -19.34 -1.62 -3.43
N ASP A 128 -20.31 -1.31 -2.57
CA ASP A 128 -20.78 -2.26 -1.58
C ASP A 128 -21.65 -3.28 -2.32
N PHE A 129 -21.08 -4.45 -2.60
CA PHE A 129 -21.79 -5.55 -3.25
C PHE A 129 -22.58 -6.42 -2.26
N SER A 130 -22.70 -6.01 -0.99
CA SER A 130 -23.41 -6.78 0.04
C SER A 130 -24.94 -6.61 0.05
N GLU A 131 -25.49 -5.69 -0.74
CA GLU A 131 -26.94 -5.54 -0.94
C GLU A 131 -27.49 -6.42 -2.09
N LEU A 132 -26.87 -7.58 -2.34
CA LEU A 132 -27.32 -8.59 -3.31
C LEU A 132 -27.73 -9.90 -2.63
#